data_AF-M5BJ44-F1
#
_entry.id   AF-M5BJ44-F1
#
_cell.length_a   1.000
_cell.length_b   1.000
_cell.length_c   1.000
_cell.angle_alpha   90.00
_cell.angle_beta   90.00
_cell.angle_gamma   90.00
#
_symmetry.space_group_name_H-M   'P 1'
#
loop_
_entity.id
_entity.type
_entity.pdbx_description
1 polymer ?
#
loop_
_entity_poly.entity_id
_entity_poly.type
_entity_poly.pdbx_seq_one_letter_code
_entity_poly.pdbx_strand_id
1 'polypeptide(L)'
;MNVKDHSDIFEEEITMFVHEEEFDGKPLSSIINEKHENVKYLSGVQLGSNVKAEPDLIKAIKGATALIVVVPHQGVKADGGKIYTYPGIISSLLGIRCSALGGANIATEDVIALGAGFSDGLGWGSNTKSAIIRIGIMEIKDFCVHFFPKVKSETFLEESCGVADILTSCISGRNRKVAEDMVKTGKGFQELEKEELGGQSLQGPQTAEQLHNFLEARRDEVSRSDGFPLIENVWKICYEGMPPEKLIEGL
;
A
#
# COMPACT_ATOMS: atom_id res chain seq x y z
N MET A 1 12.29 -14.86 -7.30
CA MET A 1 12.19 -16.16 -8.00
C MET A 1 12.81 -15.96 -9.36
N ASN A 2 13.96 -16.57 -9.63
CA ASN A 2 14.64 -16.37 -10.91
C ASN A 2 14.08 -17.38 -11.92
N VAL A 3 13.17 -16.93 -12.80
CA VAL A 3 12.54 -17.82 -13.79
C VAL A 3 13.57 -18.48 -14.72
N LYS A 4 14.74 -17.85 -14.92
CA LYS A 4 15.85 -18.43 -15.70
C LYS A 4 16.45 -19.67 -15.06
N ASP A 5 16.42 -19.77 -13.72
CA ASP A 5 17.00 -20.92 -13.01
C ASP A 5 16.02 -22.11 -12.94
N HIS A 6 14.78 -21.93 -13.41
CA HIS A 6 13.68 -22.88 -13.33
C HIS A 6 12.88 -22.94 -14.65
N SER A 7 13.57 -23.01 -15.79
CA SER A 7 12.96 -23.03 -17.13
C SER A 7 12.15 -24.30 -17.43
N ASP A 8 12.29 -25.33 -16.59
CA ASP A 8 11.43 -26.52 -16.60
C ASP A 8 10.01 -26.26 -16.06
N ILE A 9 9.83 -25.16 -15.32
CA ILE A 9 8.58 -24.79 -14.66
C ILE A 9 8.01 -23.47 -15.22
N PHE A 10 8.88 -22.51 -15.55
CA PHE A 10 8.48 -21.16 -15.96
C PHE A 10 9.01 -20.81 -17.35
N GLU A 11 8.22 -20.02 -18.09
CA GLU A 11 8.69 -19.34 -19.29
C GLU A 11 9.82 -18.37 -18.95
N GLU A 12 10.81 -18.26 -19.83
CA GLU A 12 11.97 -17.40 -19.60
C GLU A 12 11.61 -15.91 -19.67
N GLU A 13 10.72 -15.52 -20.58
CA GLU A 13 10.27 -14.12 -20.76
C GLU A 13 9.20 -13.76 -19.72
N ILE A 14 9.42 -12.66 -19.00
CA ILE A 14 8.44 -12.06 -18.08
C ILE A 14 7.87 -10.81 -18.72
N THR A 15 6.58 -10.81 -19.01
CA THR A 15 5.89 -9.59 -19.46
C THR A 15 5.46 -8.75 -18.26
N MET A 16 5.87 -7.48 -18.26
CA MET A 16 5.51 -6.49 -17.25
C MET A 16 4.61 -5.44 -17.90
N PHE A 17 3.36 -5.36 -17.47
CA PHE A 17 2.49 -4.26 -17.88
C PHE A 17 3.03 -2.94 -17.33
N VAL A 18 3.15 -1.93 -18.19
CA VAL A 18 3.58 -0.58 -17.82
C VAL A 18 2.52 0.39 -18.31
N HIS A 19 1.88 1.13 -17.42
CA HIS A 19 1.03 2.23 -17.84
C HIS A 19 1.89 3.23 -18.64
N GLU A 20 1.52 3.50 -19.89
CA GLU A 20 2.41 4.26 -20.78
C GLU A 20 2.51 5.72 -20.33
N GLU A 21 3.74 6.19 -20.23
CA GLU A 21 4.09 7.54 -19.84
C GLU A 21 5.27 8.01 -20.67
N GLU A 22 5.40 9.33 -20.85
CA GLU A 22 6.56 9.91 -21.48
C GLU A 22 7.61 10.28 -20.42
N PHE A 23 8.86 9.89 -20.65
CA PHE A 23 10.01 10.25 -19.83
C PHE A 23 11.16 10.69 -20.74
N ASP A 24 11.68 11.90 -20.54
CA ASP A 24 12.70 12.51 -21.41
C ASP A 24 12.39 12.42 -22.92
N GLY A 25 11.12 12.61 -23.30
CA GLY A 25 10.70 12.60 -24.71
C GLY A 25 10.56 11.21 -25.35
N LYS A 26 10.66 10.13 -24.57
CA LYS A 26 10.47 8.75 -25.04
C LYS A 26 9.40 8.02 -24.23
N PRO A 27 8.70 7.03 -24.83
CA PRO A 27 7.82 6.15 -24.07
C PRO A 27 8.59 5.37 -23.00
N LEU A 28 8.08 5.36 -21.77
CA LEU A 28 8.71 4.70 -20.63
C LEU A 28 8.86 3.20 -20.88
N SER A 29 7.88 2.55 -21.51
CA SER A 29 7.96 1.15 -21.91
C SER A 29 9.17 0.88 -22.81
N SER A 30 9.48 1.79 -23.75
CA SER A 30 10.63 1.68 -24.65
C SER A 30 11.94 1.88 -23.91
N ILE A 31 12.01 2.84 -22.99
CA ILE A 31 13.21 3.04 -22.15
C ILE A 31 13.51 1.80 -21.31
N ILE A 32 12.47 1.20 -20.70
CA ILE A 32 12.62 0.00 -19.89
C ILE A 32 13.14 -1.16 -20.75
N ASN A 33 12.60 -1.36 -21.95
CA ASN A 33 13.06 -2.42 -22.85
C ASN A 33 14.48 -2.18 -23.40
N GLU A 34 14.90 -0.92 -23.60
CA GLU A 34 16.24 -0.56 -24.08
C GLU A 34 17.31 -0.67 -22.98
N LYS A 35 17.00 -0.16 -21.78
CA LYS A 35 17.97 -0.01 -20.68
C LYS A 35 17.87 -1.11 -19.63
N HIS A 36 16.83 -1.93 -19.68
CA HIS A 36 16.42 -2.86 -18.63
C HIS A 36 16.33 -2.17 -17.25
N GLU A 37 15.87 -0.92 -17.22
CA GLU A 37 15.76 -0.14 -15.98
C GLU A 37 14.50 0.74 -16.02
N ASN A 38 13.73 0.73 -14.93
CA ASN A 38 12.65 1.71 -14.74
C ASN A 38 13.23 2.99 -14.11
N VAL A 39 13.82 3.83 -14.96
CA VAL A 39 14.55 5.05 -14.55
C VAL A 39 13.71 6.04 -13.74
N LYS A 40 12.38 5.99 -13.85
CA LYS A 40 11.46 6.89 -13.15
C LYS A 40 11.11 6.37 -11.75
N TYR A 41 10.70 5.11 -11.65
CA TYR A 41 10.14 4.54 -10.42
C TYR A 41 11.11 3.68 -9.62
N LEU A 42 12.18 3.17 -10.24
CA LEU A 42 13.18 2.30 -9.64
C LEU A 42 14.58 2.60 -10.20
N SER A 43 15.00 3.86 -10.09
CA SER A 43 16.29 4.33 -10.60
C SER A 43 17.47 3.62 -9.92
N GLY A 44 18.48 3.26 -10.72
CA GLY A 44 19.70 2.60 -10.27
C GLY A 44 19.60 1.09 -10.09
N VAL A 45 18.44 0.48 -10.36
CA VAL A 45 18.23 -0.97 -10.26
C VAL A 45 18.03 -1.58 -11.65
N GLN A 46 18.90 -2.51 -12.00
CA GLN A 46 18.80 -3.25 -13.24
C GLN A 46 17.77 -4.39 -13.14
N LEU A 47 16.84 -4.40 -14.08
CA LEU A 47 15.87 -5.47 -14.31
C LEU A 47 16.55 -6.61 -15.08
N GLY A 48 16.00 -7.82 -14.96
CA GLY A 48 16.47 -8.95 -15.73
C GLY A 48 16.32 -8.68 -17.24
N SER A 49 17.30 -9.13 -18.04
CA SER A 49 17.25 -8.98 -19.51
C SER A 49 16.06 -9.69 -20.17
N ASN A 50 15.38 -10.55 -19.43
CA ASN A 50 14.20 -11.29 -19.82
C ASN A 50 12.88 -10.61 -19.39
N VAL A 51 12.95 -9.44 -18.76
CA VAL A 51 11.77 -8.62 -18.44
C VAL A 51 11.45 -7.73 -19.64
N LYS A 52 10.21 -7.79 -20.10
CA LYS A 52 9.70 -7.03 -21.24
C LYS A 52 8.54 -6.15 -20.82
N ALA A 53 8.72 -4.84 -20.96
CA ALA A 53 7.67 -3.86 -20.73
C ALA A 53 6.67 -3.87 -21.90
N GLU A 54 5.38 -4.00 -21.59
CA GLU A 54 4.28 -3.97 -22.55
C GLU A 54 3.22 -2.95 -22.10
N PRO A 55 2.96 -1.89 -22.89
CA PRO A 55 1.99 -0.86 -22.53
C PRO A 55 0.53 -1.23 -22.78
N ASP A 56 0.25 -2.28 -23.55
CA ASP A 56 -1.10 -2.77 -23.77
C ASP A 56 -1.43 -3.87 -22.75
N LEU A 57 -2.35 -3.57 -21.84
CA LEU A 57 -2.75 -4.50 -20.78
C LEU A 57 -3.23 -5.86 -21.32
N ILE A 58 -3.99 -5.86 -22.42
CA ILE A 58 -4.54 -7.09 -23.01
C ILE A 58 -3.42 -7.93 -23.61
N LYS A 59 -2.44 -7.31 -24.27
CA LYS A 59 -1.26 -8.01 -24.75
C LYS A 59 -0.41 -8.54 -23.60
N ALA A 60 -0.23 -7.75 -22.54
CA ALA A 60 0.60 -8.12 -21.39
C ALA A 60 0.11 -9.38 -20.68
N ILE A 61 -1.19 -9.63 -20.69
CA ILE A 61 -1.81 -10.79 -20.01
C ILE A 61 -2.22 -11.91 -20.97
N LYS A 62 -2.12 -11.71 -22.28
CA LYS A 62 -2.52 -12.71 -23.27
C LYS A 62 -1.58 -13.92 -23.21
N GLY A 63 -2.14 -15.07 -22.84
CA GLY A 63 -1.37 -16.32 -22.69
C GLY A 63 -0.69 -16.48 -21.34
N ALA A 64 -0.81 -15.49 -20.44
CA ALA A 64 -0.29 -15.60 -19.08
C ALA A 64 -1.04 -16.67 -18.29
N THR A 65 -0.29 -17.58 -17.66
CA THR A 65 -0.82 -18.63 -16.77
C THR A 65 -0.72 -18.21 -15.29
N ALA A 66 0.18 -17.28 -14.97
CA ALA A 66 0.34 -16.66 -13.66
C ALA A 66 0.42 -15.13 -13.82
N LEU A 67 -0.23 -14.40 -12.92
CA LEU A 67 -0.19 -12.93 -12.87
C LEU A 67 0.35 -12.49 -11.51
N ILE A 68 1.23 -11.50 -11.52
CA ILE A 68 1.67 -10.82 -10.29
C ILE A 68 1.08 -9.42 -10.36
N VAL A 69 0.20 -9.08 -9.42
CA VAL A 69 -0.52 -7.81 -9.45
C VAL A 69 -0.01 -6.92 -8.34
N VAL A 70 0.81 -5.94 -8.73
CA VAL A 70 1.46 -4.97 -7.83
C VAL A 70 1.18 -3.57 -8.35
N VAL A 71 -0.07 -3.16 -8.26
CA VAL A 71 -0.52 -1.80 -8.59
C VAL A 71 -1.13 -1.18 -7.33
N PRO A 72 -1.17 0.16 -7.20
CA PRO A 72 -1.83 0.82 -6.07
C PRO A 72 -3.26 0.28 -5.86
N HIS A 73 -3.69 0.20 -4.60
CA HIS A 73 -4.94 -0.45 -4.14
C HIS A 73 -6.25 0.07 -4.79
N GLN A 74 -6.17 1.11 -5.63
CA GLN A 74 -7.30 1.72 -6.33
C GLN A 74 -8.00 0.80 -7.36
N GLY A 75 -7.59 -0.46 -7.55
CA GLY A 75 -8.21 -1.35 -8.56
C GLY A 75 -8.91 -2.61 -8.04
N VAL A 76 -9.34 -2.65 -6.77
CA VAL A 76 -10.36 -3.61 -6.32
C VAL A 76 -11.75 -2.99 -6.52
N LYS A 77 -12.63 -3.67 -7.28
CA LYS A 77 -14.00 -3.21 -7.52
C LYS A 77 -15.00 -4.04 -6.70
N ALA A 78 -15.88 -3.39 -5.96
CA ALA A 78 -17.06 -4.01 -5.38
C ALA A 78 -18.30 -3.63 -6.20
N ASP A 79 -19.10 -4.62 -6.61
CA ASP A 79 -20.36 -4.40 -7.32
C ASP A 79 -21.39 -5.46 -6.90
N GLY A 80 -22.58 -5.02 -6.51
CA GLY A 80 -23.69 -5.89 -6.10
C GLY A 80 -23.37 -6.86 -4.96
N GLY A 81 -22.55 -6.47 -3.99
CA GLY A 81 -22.14 -7.33 -2.87
C GLY A 81 -21.05 -8.36 -3.21
N LYS A 82 -20.48 -8.29 -4.43
CA LYS A 82 -19.34 -9.12 -4.85
C LYS A 82 -18.09 -8.27 -4.90
N ILE A 83 -17.03 -8.77 -4.27
CA ILE A 83 -15.68 -8.21 -4.41
C ILE A 83 -15.03 -8.91 -5.59
N TYR A 84 -14.64 -8.13 -6.59
CA TYR A 84 -13.89 -8.64 -7.73
C TYR A 84 -12.41 -8.36 -7.52
N THR A 85 -11.66 -9.43 -7.26
CA THR A 85 -10.19 -9.37 -7.28
C THR A 85 -9.70 -9.33 -8.72
N TYR A 86 -8.47 -8.83 -8.96
CA TYR A 86 -7.89 -8.80 -10.30
C TYR A 86 -8.01 -10.13 -11.06
N PRO A 87 -7.76 -11.32 -10.45
CA PRO A 87 -8.02 -12.60 -11.11
C PRO A 87 -9.46 -12.80 -11.54
N GLY A 88 -10.41 -12.45 -10.67
CA GLY A 88 -11.85 -12.58 -10.96
C GLY A 88 -12.28 -11.66 -12.10
N ILE A 89 -11.79 -10.41 -12.09
CA ILE A 89 -12.04 -9.42 -13.15
C ILE A 89 -11.44 -9.92 -14.48
N ILE A 90 -10.16 -10.28 -14.48
CA ILE A 90 -9.43 -10.70 -15.68
C ILE A 90 -10.04 -11.98 -16.27
N SER A 91 -10.35 -12.96 -15.43
CA SER A 91 -10.98 -14.21 -15.87
C SER A 91 -12.35 -13.95 -16.49
N SER A 92 -13.15 -13.05 -15.90
CA SER A 92 -14.48 -12.71 -16.42
C SER A 92 -14.44 -11.92 -17.73
N LEU A 93 -13.47 -11.00 -17.88
CA LEU A 93 -13.38 -10.14 -19.07
C LEU A 93 -12.73 -10.84 -20.25
N LEU A 94 -11.76 -11.72 -20.00
CA LEU A 94 -10.88 -12.27 -21.04
C LEU A 94 -11.01 -13.78 -21.23
N GLY A 95 -11.74 -14.47 -20.34
CA GLY A 95 -11.90 -15.93 -20.42
C GLY A 95 -10.61 -16.71 -20.10
N ILE A 96 -9.62 -16.07 -19.46
CA ILE A 96 -8.33 -16.68 -19.12
C ILE A 96 -8.35 -17.12 -17.66
N ARG A 97 -8.04 -18.39 -17.37
CA ARG A 97 -7.81 -18.84 -15.99
C ARG A 97 -6.49 -18.25 -15.51
N CYS A 98 -6.54 -17.38 -14.51
CA CYS A 98 -5.36 -16.77 -13.93
C CYS A 98 -5.38 -16.87 -12.39
N SER A 99 -4.18 -16.95 -11.82
CA SER A 99 -3.95 -16.77 -10.38
C SER A 99 -3.20 -15.45 -10.21
N ALA A 100 -3.62 -14.59 -9.27
CA ALA A 100 -2.84 -13.43 -8.88
C ALA A 100 -2.15 -13.67 -7.54
N LEU A 101 -0.88 -13.34 -7.50
CA LEU A 101 -0.15 -13.09 -6.27
C LEU A 101 -0.09 -11.58 -6.07
N GLY A 102 -0.72 -11.10 -5.01
CA GLY A 102 -0.53 -9.75 -4.48
C GLY A 102 0.39 -9.82 -3.26
N GLY A 103 1.16 -8.78 -3.00
CA GLY A 103 1.87 -8.66 -1.73
C GLY A 103 0.86 -8.71 -0.58
N ALA A 104 1.13 -9.54 0.44
CA ALA A 104 0.40 -9.51 1.70
C ALA A 104 0.92 -8.32 2.50
N ASN A 105 0.47 -7.13 2.14
CA ASN A 105 0.70 -5.92 2.91
C ASN A 105 -0.58 -5.67 3.73
N ILE A 106 -0.43 -5.18 4.95
CA ILE A 106 -1.55 -5.02 5.86
C ILE A 106 -2.44 -3.82 5.47
N ALA A 107 -2.10 -2.95 4.51
CA ALA A 107 -2.74 -1.68 4.16
C ALA A 107 -2.90 -0.69 5.33
N THR A 108 -3.36 -1.16 6.48
CA THR A 108 -3.59 -0.40 7.70
C THR A 108 -2.27 -0.02 8.39
N GLU A 109 -1.12 -0.62 8.04
CA GLU A 109 0.17 -0.15 8.54
C GLU A 109 0.50 1.26 8.05
N ASP A 110 0.01 1.65 6.88
CA ASP A 110 0.21 3.00 6.34
C ASP A 110 -0.43 4.07 7.24
N VAL A 111 -1.52 3.73 7.96
CA VAL A 111 -2.17 4.62 8.93
C VAL A 111 -1.29 4.80 10.17
N ILE A 112 -0.65 3.73 10.64
CA ILE A 112 0.34 3.83 11.73
C ILE A 112 1.55 4.65 11.28
N ALA A 113 2.00 4.45 10.05
CA ALA A 113 3.13 5.20 9.49
C ALA A 113 2.84 6.70 9.40
N LEU A 114 1.60 7.11 9.07
CA LEU A 114 1.18 8.52 9.18
C LEU A 114 1.29 9.02 10.62
N GLY A 115 0.75 8.28 11.59
CA GLY A 115 0.85 8.64 13.01
C GLY A 115 2.30 8.78 13.50
N ALA A 116 3.19 7.87 13.07
CA ALA A 116 4.61 7.95 13.35
C ALA A 116 5.28 9.17 12.70
N GLY A 117 4.86 9.53 11.47
CA GLY A 117 5.30 10.74 10.79
C GLY A 117 4.83 12.02 11.45
N PHE A 118 3.59 12.09 11.91
CA PHE A 118 3.09 13.23 12.70
C PHE A 118 3.93 13.41 13.97
N SER A 119 4.22 12.30 14.68
CA SER A 119 5.09 12.33 15.86
C SER A 119 6.50 12.83 15.55
N ASP A 120 7.06 12.51 14.38
CA ASP A 120 8.35 13.02 13.93
C ASP A 120 8.31 14.52 13.64
N GLY A 121 7.27 14.96 12.93
CA GLY A 121 7.08 16.37 12.58
C GLY A 121 6.91 17.26 13.81
N LEU A 122 6.24 16.74 14.86
CA LEU A 122 6.06 17.41 16.15
C LEU A 122 7.29 17.33 17.08
N GLY A 123 8.31 16.53 16.73
CA GLY A 123 9.51 16.38 17.53
C GLY A 123 9.31 15.66 18.86
N TRP A 124 8.29 14.80 19.00
CA TRP A 124 7.98 14.09 20.25
C TRP A 124 8.98 12.98 20.63
N GLY A 125 9.88 12.62 19.71
CA GLY A 125 10.95 11.66 19.96
C GLY A 125 10.52 10.19 19.93
N SER A 126 11.47 9.31 20.21
CA SER A 126 11.32 7.85 19.99
C SER A 126 10.30 7.18 20.93
N ASN A 127 10.15 7.65 22.16
CA ASN A 127 9.23 7.04 23.13
C ASN A 127 7.77 7.21 22.70
N THR A 128 7.37 8.43 22.32
CA THR A 128 6.02 8.71 21.84
C THR A 128 5.73 7.99 20.52
N LYS A 129 6.68 8.01 19.58
CA LYS A 129 6.58 7.20 18.35
C LYS A 129 6.39 5.71 18.66
N SER A 130 7.15 5.16 19.60
CA SER A 130 7.03 3.75 19.98
C SER A 130 5.67 3.44 20.60
N ALA A 131 5.10 4.36 21.38
CA ALA A 131 3.76 4.23 21.92
C ALA A 131 2.69 4.22 20.80
N ILE A 132 2.78 5.13 19.83
CA ILE A 132 1.90 5.18 18.65
C ILE A 132 1.98 3.86 17.86
N ILE A 133 3.19 3.37 17.58
CA ILE A 133 3.39 2.10 16.88
C ILE A 133 2.75 0.94 17.67
N ARG A 134 2.98 0.88 18.99
CA ARG A 134 2.41 -0.16 19.86
C ARG A 134 0.88 -0.13 19.83
N ILE A 135 0.28 1.04 19.99
CA ILE A 135 -1.19 1.23 19.97
C ILE A 135 -1.74 0.84 18.60
N GLY A 136 -1.09 1.28 17.51
CA GLY A 136 -1.48 0.93 16.16
C GLY A 136 -1.46 -0.57 15.90
N ILE A 137 -0.40 -1.28 16.31
CA ILE A 137 -0.34 -2.74 16.18
C ILE A 137 -1.50 -3.39 16.92
N MET A 138 -1.84 -2.91 18.12
CA MET A 138 -2.98 -3.42 18.88
C MET A 138 -4.31 -3.17 18.17
N GLU A 139 -4.53 -1.96 17.64
CA GLU A 139 -5.75 -1.62 16.90
C GLU A 139 -5.90 -2.43 15.62
N ILE A 140 -4.85 -2.57 14.81
CA ILE A 140 -4.88 -3.39 13.59
C ILE A 140 -5.18 -4.85 13.93
N LYS A 141 -4.46 -5.42 14.90
CA LYS A 141 -4.64 -6.82 15.31
C LYS A 141 -6.08 -7.04 15.79
N ASP A 142 -6.59 -6.16 16.64
CA ASP A 142 -7.97 -6.27 17.15
C ASP A 142 -9.01 -6.06 16.03
N PHE A 143 -8.79 -5.12 15.12
CA PHE A 143 -9.63 -4.89 13.93
C PHE A 143 -9.71 -6.17 13.09
N CYS A 144 -8.56 -6.74 12.74
CA CYS A 144 -8.51 -7.90 11.88
C CYS A 144 -9.10 -9.15 12.55
N VAL A 145 -8.76 -9.41 13.81
CA VAL A 145 -9.30 -10.57 14.54
C VAL A 145 -10.82 -10.46 14.74
N HIS A 146 -11.32 -9.24 14.97
CA HIS A 146 -12.74 -8.99 15.16
C HIS A 146 -13.54 -9.18 13.86
N PHE A 147 -13.13 -8.53 12.76
CA PHE A 147 -13.90 -8.54 11.51
C PHE A 147 -13.58 -9.72 10.59
N PHE A 148 -12.46 -10.42 10.79
CA PHE A 148 -12.01 -11.53 9.94
C PHE A 148 -11.67 -12.75 10.79
N PRO A 149 -12.66 -13.62 11.12
CA PRO A 149 -12.51 -14.69 12.13
C PRO A 149 -11.49 -15.79 11.76
N LYS A 150 -10.94 -15.77 10.55
CA LYS A 150 -9.87 -16.68 10.11
C LYS A 150 -8.47 -16.13 10.37
N VAL A 151 -8.35 -14.85 10.70
CA VAL A 151 -7.08 -14.21 11.02
C VAL A 151 -6.61 -14.71 12.38
N LYS A 152 -5.33 -15.03 12.45
CA LYS A 152 -4.64 -15.49 13.65
C LYS A 152 -3.88 -14.32 14.27
N SER A 153 -3.94 -14.19 15.59
CA SER A 153 -3.20 -13.15 16.32
C SER A 153 -1.69 -13.24 16.09
N GLU A 154 -1.19 -14.47 15.93
CA GLU A 154 0.23 -14.77 15.77
C GLU A 154 0.80 -14.13 14.49
N THR A 155 -0.03 -13.98 13.43
CA THR A 155 0.39 -13.36 12.16
C THR A 155 0.91 -11.94 12.34
N PHE A 156 0.44 -11.19 13.34
CA PHE A 156 0.90 -9.81 13.57
C PHE A 156 2.29 -9.74 14.21
N LEU A 157 2.76 -10.82 14.85
CA LEU A 157 4.03 -10.84 15.57
C LEU A 157 5.07 -11.77 14.92
N GLU A 158 4.63 -12.91 14.39
CA GLU A 158 5.51 -13.97 13.87
C GLU A 158 5.86 -13.75 12.40
N GLU A 159 4.98 -13.12 11.62
CA GLU A 159 5.13 -12.99 10.17
C GLU A 159 5.62 -11.60 9.76
N SER A 160 6.38 -11.54 8.67
CA SER A 160 6.95 -10.27 8.16
C SER A 160 5.88 -9.24 7.79
N CYS A 161 4.71 -9.69 7.33
CA CYS A 161 3.59 -8.81 6.98
C CYS A 161 2.97 -8.10 8.19
N GLY A 162 3.28 -8.55 9.42
CA GLY A 162 2.83 -7.93 10.66
C GLY A 162 3.81 -6.86 11.15
N VAL A 163 4.44 -7.13 12.30
CA VAL A 163 5.28 -6.17 13.02
C VAL A 163 6.47 -5.65 12.19
N ALA A 164 7.08 -6.48 11.35
CA ALA A 164 8.25 -6.06 10.58
C ALA A 164 7.90 -5.00 9.53
N ASP A 165 6.84 -5.21 8.74
CA ASP A 165 6.38 -4.25 7.73
C ASP A 165 5.90 -2.95 8.38
N ILE A 166 5.17 -3.03 9.50
CA ILE A 166 4.74 -1.87 10.29
C ILE A 166 5.95 -1.05 10.75
N LEU A 167 6.97 -1.70 11.33
CA LEU A 167 8.16 -1.01 11.82
C LEU A 167 8.94 -0.34 10.68
N THR A 168 9.21 -1.06 9.59
CA THR A 168 9.94 -0.50 8.44
C THR A 168 9.19 0.69 7.85
N SER A 169 7.86 0.60 7.73
CA SER A 169 7.02 1.70 7.24
C SER A 169 7.03 2.91 8.17
N CYS A 170 7.01 2.71 9.48
CA CYS A 170 7.08 3.78 10.47
C CYS A 170 8.48 4.40 10.62
N ILE A 171 9.54 3.72 10.16
CA ILE A 171 10.92 4.23 10.23
C ILE A 171 11.29 4.98 8.95
N SER A 172 10.97 4.42 7.78
CA SER A 172 11.45 4.94 6.49
C SER A 172 10.40 4.95 5.37
N GLY A 173 9.14 4.66 5.67
CA GLY A 173 8.08 4.62 4.68
C GLY A 173 7.70 6.00 4.13
N ARG A 174 7.11 6.02 2.94
CA ARG A 174 6.62 7.25 2.27
C ARG A 174 5.54 7.95 3.10
N ASN A 175 4.62 7.18 3.69
CA ASN A 175 3.57 7.71 4.58
C ASN A 175 4.16 8.45 5.77
N ARG A 176 5.16 7.86 6.45
CA ARG A 176 5.87 8.52 7.56
C ARG A 176 6.57 9.80 7.11
N LYS A 177 7.27 9.77 5.97
CA LYS A 177 7.98 10.95 5.45
C LYS A 177 7.03 12.11 5.13
N VAL A 178 6.01 11.85 4.31
CA VAL A 178 5.08 12.91 3.90
C VAL A 178 4.28 13.45 5.10
N ALA A 179 3.91 12.60 6.06
CA ALA A 179 3.26 13.05 7.29
C ALA A 179 4.17 13.94 8.16
N GLU A 180 5.46 13.62 8.28
CA GLU A 180 6.43 14.49 8.96
C GLU A 180 6.53 15.86 8.28
N ASP A 181 6.67 15.87 6.96
CA ASP A 181 6.83 17.10 6.19
C ASP A 181 5.53 17.94 6.15
N MET A 182 4.36 17.31 6.21
CA MET A 182 3.07 18.00 6.40
C MET A 182 3.05 18.81 7.69
N VAL A 183 3.46 18.22 8.82
CA VAL A 183 3.50 18.94 10.10
C VAL A 183 4.51 20.07 10.07
N LYS A 184 5.70 19.85 9.49
CA LYS A 184 6.78 20.85 9.47
C LYS A 184 6.50 22.03 8.54
N THR A 185 5.81 21.78 7.42
CA THR A 185 5.61 22.79 6.37
C THR A 185 4.20 23.39 6.36
N GLY A 186 3.22 22.68 6.93
CA GLY A 186 1.80 23.03 6.84
C GLY A 186 1.18 22.81 5.45
N LYS A 187 1.91 22.20 4.51
CA LYS A 187 1.41 21.87 3.16
C LYS A 187 0.43 20.69 3.20
N GLY A 188 -0.51 20.67 2.26
CA GLY A 188 -1.44 19.55 2.12
C GLY A 188 -0.80 18.29 1.53
N PHE A 189 -1.37 17.11 1.83
CA PHE A 189 -0.87 15.82 1.34
C PHE A 189 -0.74 15.74 -0.19
N GLN A 190 -1.68 16.31 -0.94
CA GLN A 190 -1.64 16.31 -2.42
C GLN A 190 -0.47 17.11 -2.98
N GLU A 191 -0.10 18.21 -2.31
CA GLU A 191 1.04 19.04 -2.71
C GLU A 191 2.35 18.28 -2.45
N LEU A 192 2.50 17.74 -1.24
CA LEU A 192 3.71 17.00 -0.83
C LEU A 192 3.89 15.71 -1.63
N GLU A 193 2.82 14.98 -1.92
CA GLU A 193 2.86 13.78 -2.79
C GLU A 193 3.48 14.11 -4.15
N LYS A 194 3.04 15.22 -4.76
CA LYS A 194 3.55 15.66 -6.06
C LYS A 194 5.00 16.12 -6.00
N GLU A 195 5.38 16.83 -4.94
CA GLU A 195 6.73 17.38 -4.79
C GLU A 195 7.77 16.30 -4.45
N GLU A 196 7.39 15.29 -3.66
CA GLU A 196 8.36 14.42 -3.02
C GLU A 196 8.38 12.98 -3.54
N LEU A 197 7.28 12.48 -4.09
CA LEU A 197 7.16 11.05 -4.39
C LEU A 197 7.49 10.71 -5.85
N GLY A 198 7.89 11.69 -6.67
CA GLY A 198 8.35 11.44 -8.04
C GLY A 198 7.32 10.73 -8.92
N GLY A 199 6.03 10.96 -8.67
CA GLY A 199 4.92 10.28 -9.36
C GLY A 199 4.47 8.96 -8.73
N GLN A 200 5.05 8.53 -7.60
CA GLN A 200 4.48 7.46 -6.79
C GLN A 200 3.30 7.98 -5.95
N SER A 201 2.40 7.08 -5.57
CA SER A 201 1.20 7.43 -4.78
C SER A 201 1.36 7.20 -3.28
N LEU A 202 0.76 8.09 -2.50
CA LEU A 202 0.62 8.03 -1.05
C LEU A 202 -0.69 7.31 -0.68
N GLN A 203 -0.60 6.18 0.02
CA GLN A 203 -1.75 5.32 0.27
C GLN A 203 -2.40 5.54 1.65
N GLY A 204 -1.66 6.04 2.63
CA GLY A 204 -2.11 6.14 4.02
C GLY A 204 -3.40 6.93 4.22
N PRO A 205 -3.54 8.16 3.68
CA PRO A 205 -4.77 8.94 3.86
C PRO A 205 -6.00 8.21 3.31
N GLN A 206 -5.89 7.65 2.10
CA GLN A 206 -6.99 6.89 1.48
C GLN A 206 -7.35 5.65 2.30
N THR A 207 -6.36 4.94 2.85
CA THR A 207 -6.63 3.80 3.74
C THR A 207 -7.32 4.24 5.03
N ALA A 208 -6.92 5.37 5.62
CA ALA A 208 -7.55 5.90 6.83
C ALA A 208 -9.04 6.23 6.58
N GLU A 209 -9.37 6.85 5.44
CA GLU A 209 -10.74 7.10 5.01
C GLU A 209 -11.56 5.82 4.80
N GLN A 210 -10.96 4.79 4.20
CA GLN A 210 -11.62 3.50 4.02
C GLN A 210 -11.90 2.80 5.35
N LEU A 211 -10.96 2.85 6.30
CA LEU A 211 -11.15 2.27 7.62
C LEU A 211 -12.22 3.02 8.41
N HIS A 212 -12.20 4.35 8.40
CA HIS A 212 -13.24 5.16 9.03
C HIS A 212 -14.62 4.80 8.48
N ASN A 213 -14.79 4.80 7.16
CA ASN A 213 -16.05 4.42 6.52
C ASN A 213 -16.48 2.99 6.86
N PHE A 214 -15.53 2.06 6.95
CA PHE A 214 -15.80 0.66 7.32
C PHE A 214 -16.30 0.56 8.77
N LEU A 215 -15.63 1.26 9.69
CA LEU A 215 -15.94 1.29 11.12
C LEU A 215 -17.28 1.98 11.39
N GLU A 216 -17.54 3.12 10.77
CA GLU A 216 -18.81 3.83 10.88
C GLU A 216 -19.98 2.97 10.40
N ALA A 217 -19.83 2.29 9.26
CA ALA A 217 -20.86 1.39 8.73
C ALA A 217 -21.13 0.16 9.63
N ARG A 218 -20.24 -0.15 10.57
CA ARG A 218 -20.30 -1.31 11.48
C ARG A 218 -20.16 -0.90 12.94
N ARG A 219 -20.49 0.35 13.28
CA ARG A 219 -20.34 0.89 14.63
C ARG A 219 -20.99 0.03 15.72
N ASP A 220 -22.09 -0.64 15.37
CA ASP A 220 -22.85 -1.51 16.28
C ASP A 220 -22.22 -2.91 16.45
N GLU A 221 -21.29 -3.29 15.56
CA GLU A 221 -20.56 -4.56 15.63
C GLU A 221 -19.28 -4.43 16.46
N VAL A 222 -18.72 -3.22 16.59
CA VAL A 222 -17.44 -2.97 17.28
C VAL A 222 -17.52 -3.37 18.76
N SER A 223 -16.82 -4.45 19.12
CA SER A 223 -16.80 -4.99 20.49
C SER A 223 -15.75 -4.34 21.40
N ARG A 224 -14.85 -3.53 20.84
CA ARG A 224 -13.78 -2.87 21.59
C ARG A 224 -14.33 -1.63 22.29
N SER A 225 -14.22 -1.57 23.62
CA SER A 225 -14.80 -0.50 24.44
C SER A 225 -14.32 0.89 24.04
N ASP A 226 -13.04 0.99 23.68
CA ASP A 226 -12.38 2.26 23.36
C ASP A 226 -12.39 2.53 21.85
N GLY A 227 -13.00 1.65 21.04
CA GLY A 227 -12.99 1.74 19.59
C GLY A 227 -11.58 1.66 19.00
N PHE A 228 -11.33 2.41 17.93
CA PHE A 228 -10.06 2.47 17.20
C PHE A 228 -9.53 3.92 17.14
N PRO A 229 -9.15 4.51 18.28
CA PRO A 229 -8.92 5.95 18.41
C PRO A 229 -7.71 6.43 17.60
N LEU A 230 -6.65 5.63 17.43
CA LEU A 230 -5.53 6.02 16.58
C LEU A 230 -5.95 6.09 15.11
N ILE A 231 -6.66 5.07 14.62
CA ILE A 231 -7.18 5.06 13.24
C ILE A 231 -8.07 6.29 13.00
N GLU A 232 -9.00 6.57 13.93
CA GLU A 232 -9.91 7.71 13.85
C GLU A 232 -9.17 9.05 13.92
N ASN A 233 -8.22 9.22 14.84
CA ASN A 233 -7.46 10.47 14.96
C ASN A 233 -6.60 10.74 13.72
N VAL A 234 -5.98 9.71 13.13
CA VAL A 234 -5.24 9.86 11.86
C VAL A 234 -6.18 10.29 10.74
N TRP A 235 -7.36 9.67 10.61
CA TRP A 235 -8.35 10.08 9.62
C TRP A 235 -8.80 11.54 9.82
N LYS A 236 -9.08 11.95 11.05
CA LYS A 236 -9.48 13.34 11.37
C LYS A 236 -8.39 14.36 11.06
N ILE A 237 -7.12 14.02 11.26
CA ILE A 237 -5.99 14.87 10.86
C ILE A 237 -5.93 14.99 9.34
N CYS A 238 -6.16 13.89 8.61
CA CYS A 238 -6.13 13.88 7.16
C CYS A 238 -7.32 14.60 6.50
N TYR A 239 -8.53 14.53 7.08
CA TYR A 239 -9.77 14.95 6.39
C TYR A 239 -10.66 15.94 7.16
N GLU A 240 -10.61 15.97 8.50
CA GLU A 240 -11.45 16.86 9.33
C GLU A 240 -10.70 18.10 9.85
N GLY A 241 -9.41 18.24 9.53
CA GLY A 241 -8.59 19.36 9.98
C GLY A 241 -8.26 19.31 11.48
N MET A 242 -8.29 18.12 12.10
CA MET A 242 -7.77 17.95 13.46
C MET A 242 -6.27 18.33 13.48
N PRO A 243 -5.82 19.18 14.42
CA PRO A 243 -4.40 19.48 14.57
C PRO A 243 -3.59 18.22 14.95
N PRO A 244 -2.41 17.98 14.33
CA PRO A 244 -1.57 16.82 14.62
C PRO A 244 -1.21 16.64 16.11
N GLU A 245 -1.14 17.73 16.88
CA GLU A 245 -0.87 17.71 18.33
C GLU A 245 -1.92 16.92 19.11
N LYS A 246 -3.13 16.81 18.56
CA LYS A 246 -4.25 16.06 19.16
C LYS A 246 -4.23 14.57 18.87
N LEU A 247 -3.27 14.08 18.10
CA LEU A 247 -3.17 12.66 17.73
C LEU A 247 -3.27 11.72 18.94
N ILE A 248 -2.67 12.10 20.07
CA ILE A 248 -2.59 11.29 21.29
C ILE A 248 -3.76 11.50 22.26
N GLU A 249 -4.69 12.42 21.97
CA GLU A 249 -5.86 12.63 22.80
C GLU A 249 -6.79 11.41 22.71
N GLY A 250 -6.95 10.69 23.83
CA GLY A 250 -7.84 9.53 23.92
C GLY A 250 -7.25 8.19 23.45
N LEU A 251 -5.93 8.11 23.24
CA LEU A 251 -5.21 6.85 22.97
C LEU A 251 -4.92 6.01 24.23
#